data_AF-A0A9D4MJD4-F1
#
_entry.id   AF-A0A9D4MJD4-F1
#
_cell.length_a   1.000
_cell.length_b   1.000
_cell.length_c   1.000
_cell.angle_alpha   90.00
_cell.angle_beta   90.00
_cell.angle_gamma   90.00
#
_symmetry.space_group_name_H-M   'P 1'
#
loop_
_entity.id
_entity.type
_entity.pdbx_description
1 polymer ?
#
loop_
_entity_poly.entity_id
_entity_poly.type
_entity_poly.pdbx_seq_one_letter_code
_entity_poly.pdbx_strand_id
1 'polypeptide(L)'
;MRSHDDLTVSKAALESPFMRSHDDLTVYNAIHAIPFMRCHDDLTVSNAALASLFMRSHDDLTVHNAVLAGPFMRSHDDLTVSNAFLANPFRRSHDDLTVSNVVMAGPFMRSHDDLTVSNAVIESPFVRSLDDLTVYNAIRASPFMRSHDDLTVFNAVLANPFMRSHDALTICHGGSFHAFSVSNAVLVSHFMRSHDDLTVSHAVLASPFMRSHDDLTVSNAVLVSHFMRSHDDLTVSKVAH
;
A
#
# COMPACT_ATOMS: atom_id res chain seq x y z
N MET A 1 5.93 2.83 31.07
CA MET A 1 7.11 1.96 31.30
C MET A 1 8.28 2.44 30.48
N ARG A 2 9.51 2.31 30.99
CA ARG A 2 10.76 2.63 30.28
C ARG A 2 11.77 1.54 30.55
N SER A 3 12.47 1.08 29.51
CA SER A 3 13.61 0.16 29.58
C SER A 3 14.83 0.78 28.88
N HIS A 4 16.03 0.37 29.30
CA HIS A 4 17.29 0.63 28.60
C HIS A 4 17.78 -0.55 27.76
N ASP A 5 17.21 -1.72 28.00
CA ASP A 5 17.39 -2.92 27.20
C ASP A 5 16.01 -3.30 26.61
N ASP A 6 15.86 -4.51 26.07
CA ASP A 6 14.59 -5.02 25.56
C ASP A 6 13.43 -4.89 26.56
N LEU A 7 12.26 -4.50 26.05
CA LEU A 7 11.02 -4.46 26.79
C LEU A 7 10.01 -5.42 26.16
N THR A 8 9.67 -6.50 26.88
CA THR A 8 8.59 -7.40 26.50
C THR A 8 7.37 -7.16 27.38
N VAL A 9 6.21 -6.95 26.75
CA VAL A 9 4.92 -6.89 27.42
C VAL A 9 4.02 -7.99 26.89
N SER A 10 3.63 -8.89 27.78
CA SER A 10 2.91 -10.11 27.45
C SER A 10 1.71 -10.32 28.33
N LYS A 11 0.58 -10.77 27.76
CA LYS A 11 -0.61 -11.19 28.53
C LYS A 11 -1.08 -10.12 29.53
N ALA A 12 -1.02 -8.86 29.11
CA ALA A 12 -1.27 -7.74 29.99
C ALA A 12 -2.47 -6.93 29.53
N ALA A 13 -3.17 -6.38 30.52
CA ALA A 13 -4.08 -5.26 30.38
C ALA A 13 -3.47 -4.12 31.21
N LEU A 14 -3.05 -3.06 30.53
CA LEU A 14 -2.17 -2.04 31.07
C LEU A 14 -2.60 -0.69 30.48
N GLU A 15 -2.81 0.27 31.37
CA GLU A 15 -2.90 1.67 31.02
C GLU A 15 -1.57 2.31 31.37
N SER A 16 -0.89 2.84 30.36
CA SER A 16 0.35 3.57 30.56
C SER A 16 0.42 4.68 29.54
N PRO A 17 0.71 5.93 29.95
CA PRO A 17 0.77 7.04 29.01
C PRO A 17 1.91 6.88 27.99
N PHE A 18 2.98 6.17 28.37
CA PHE A 18 4.16 5.95 27.54
C PHE A 18 4.75 4.54 27.74
N MET A 19 5.19 3.93 26.65
CA MET A 19 6.03 2.73 26.64
C MET A 19 7.27 3.02 25.80
N ARG A 20 8.46 2.89 26.41
CA ARG A 20 9.72 3.17 25.73
C ARG A 20 10.74 2.07 25.98
N SER A 21 11.36 1.59 24.91
CA SER A 21 12.59 0.80 24.95
C SER A 21 13.75 1.60 24.32
N HIS A 22 14.98 1.27 24.70
CA HIS A 22 16.16 1.71 23.96
C HIS A 22 16.61 0.63 22.97
N ASP A 23 16.33 -0.64 23.23
CA ASP A 23 16.55 -1.69 22.26
C ASP A 23 15.15 -2.10 21.74
N ASP A 24 14.80 -3.38 21.79
CA ASP A 24 13.53 -3.86 21.22
C ASP A 24 12.34 -3.60 22.14
N LEU A 25 11.16 -3.42 21.52
CA LEU A 25 9.87 -3.41 22.18
C LEU A 25 8.94 -4.46 21.57
N THR A 26 8.65 -5.51 22.33
CA THR A 26 7.70 -6.54 21.93
C THR A 26 6.42 -6.47 22.76
N VAL A 27 5.27 -6.35 22.08
CA VAL A 27 3.94 -6.43 22.70
C VAL A 27 3.20 -7.63 22.12
N TYR A 28 2.85 -8.61 22.95
CA TYR A 28 2.12 -9.78 22.50
C TYR A 28 0.96 -10.21 23.41
N ASN A 29 -0.13 -10.70 22.81
CA ASN A 29 -1.33 -11.14 23.53
C ASN A 29 -1.81 -10.09 24.54
N ALA A 30 -1.94 -8.84 24.10
CA ALA A 30 -2.17 -7.71 25.00
C ALA A 30 -3.32 -6.82 24.54
N ILE A 31 -3.97 -6.18 25.51
CA ILE A 31 -4.99 -5.16 25.27
C ILE A 31 -4.56 -3.90 26.00
N HIS A 32 -4.20 -2.85 25.26
CA HIS A 32 -3.66 -1.65 25.86
C HIS A 32 -4.23 -0.36 25.27
N ALA A 33 -4.39 0.63 26.15
CA ALA A 33 -4.48 2.02 25.78
C ALA A 33 -3.14 2.68 26.13
N ILE A 34 -2.23 2.74 25.15
CA ILE A 34 -0.92 3.36 25.30
C ILE A 34 -0.80 4.49 24.29
N PRO A 35 -0.96 5.75 24.70
CA PRO A 35 -0.84 6.89 23.79
C PRO A 35 0.45 6.90 22.98
N PHE A 36 1.59 6.50 23.55
CA PHE A 36 2.88 6.53 22.85
C PHE A 36 3.72 5.26 23.08
N MET A 37 4.07 4.57 22.00
CA MET A 37 5.04 3.46 21.97
C MET A 37 6.25 3.86 21.13
N ARG A 38 7.45 3.70 21.69
CA ARG A 38 8.71 4.01 21.00
C ARG A 38 9.83 3.05 21.38
N CYS A 39 10.53 2.51 20.39
CA CYS A 39 11.83 1.85 20.54
C CYS A 39 12.88 2.60 19.71
N HIS A 40 14.12 2.15 19.84
CA HIS A 40 15.23 2.58 19.00
C HIS A 40 15.58 1.47 18.02
N ASP A 41 15.59 0.21 18.46
CA ASP A 41 15.69 -0.93 17.55
C ASP A 41 14.26 -1.32 17.14
N ASP A 42 13.81 -2.57 17.29
CA ASP A 42 12.56 -3.04 16.66
C ASP A 42 11.30 -2.90 17.54
N LEU A 43 10.17 -2.57 16.92
CA LEU A 43 8.84 -2.64 17.54
C LEU A 43 8.03 -3.77 16.91
N THR A 44 7.76 -4.82 17.68
CA THR A 44 6.89 -5.91 17.29
C THR A 44 5.58 -5.90 18.07
N VAL A 45 4.46 -5.88 17.36
CA VAL A 45 3.11 -6.03 17.93
C VAL A 45 2.44 -7.26 17.34
N SER A 46 2.09 -8.23 18.19
CA SER A 46 1.48 -9.48 17.75
C SER A 46 0.27 -9.88 18.58
N ASN A 47 -0.82 -10.32 17.94
CA ASN A 47 -2.03 -10.80 18.63
C ASN A 47 -2.54 -9.79 19.68
N ALA A 48 -2.60 -8.51 19.32
CA ALA A 48 -2.87 -7.42 20.26
C ALA A 48 -4.01 -6.51 19.78
N ALA A 49 -4.71 -5.90 20.74
CA ALA A 49 -5.68 -4.83 20.51
C ALA A 49 -5.16 -3.56 21.16
N LEU A 50 -4.68 -2.60 20.37
CA LEU A 50 -4.05 -1.39 20.88
C LEU A 50 -4.77 -0.14 20.43
N ALA A 51 -5.10 0.71 21.39
CA ALA A 51 -5.42 2.12 21.16
C ALA A 51 -4.15 2.93 21.44
N SER A 52 -3.47 3.37 20.39
CA SER A 52 -2.22 4.13 20.50
C SER A 52 -2.21 5.33 19.58
N LEU A 53 -1.83 6.49 20.12
CA LEU A 53 -1.72 7.70 19.29
C LEU A 53 -0.50 7.65 18.38
N PHE A 54 0.58 7.02 18.82
CA PHE A 54 1.84 7.03 18.10
C PHE A 54 2.64 5.75 18.37
N MET A 55 2.93 5.00 17.30
CA MET A 55 3.92 3.92 17.28
C MET A 55 5.11 4.35 16.43
N ARG A 56 6.31 4.27 17.02
CA ARG A 56 7.54 4.57 16.29
C ARG A 56 8.65 3.59 16.61
N SER A 57 9.19 3.03 15.54
CA SER A 57 10.49 2.37 15.52
C SER A 57 11.55 3.28 14.89
N HIS A 58 12.82 3.06 15.21
CA HIS A 58 13.92 3.59 14.41
C HIS A 58 14.31 2.53 13.38
N ASP A 59 14.45 1.27 13.79
CA ASP A 59 14.66 0.19 12.83
C ASP A 59 13.27 -0.28 12.33
N ASP A 60 12.85 -1.51 12.61
CA ASP A 60 11.65 -2.09 12.02
C ASP A 60 10.40 -1.97 12.89
N LEU A 61 9.25 -1.82 12.25
CA LEU A 61 7.94 -1.86 12.89
C LEU A 61 7.11 -2.99 12.27
N THR A 62 6.92 -4.06 13.03
CA THR A 62 6.14 -5.22 12.61
C THR A 62 4.82 -5.32 13.37
N VAL A 63 3.71 -5.43 12.64
CA VAL A 63 2.37 -5.64 13.17
C VAL A 63 1.77 -6.91 12.58
N HIS A 64 1.39 -7.85 13.43
CA HIS A 64 0.80 -9.12 13.02
C HIS A 64 -0.43 -9.49 13.85
N ASN A 65 -1.51 -9.94 13.20
CA ASN A 65 -2.75 -10.38 13.87
C ASN A 65 -3.26 -9.36 14.89
N ALA A 66 -3.29 -8.08 14.53
CA ALA A 66 -3.57 -6.99 15.47
C ALA A 66 -4.75 -6.13 15.05
N VAL A 67 -5.41 -5.54 16.04
CA VAL A 67 -6.39 -4.48 15.87
C VAL A 67 -5.78 -3.21 16.44
N LEU A 68 -5.45 -2.26 15.57
CA LEU A 68 -4.83 -1.00 15.98
C LEU A 68 -5.73 0.18 15.64
N ALA A 69 -5.89 1.06 16.62
CA ALA A 69 -6.58 2.33 16.48
C ALA A 69 -5.70 3.47 16.98
N GLY A 70 -5.37 4.37 16.06
CA GLY A 70 -4.89 5.71 16.37
C GLY A 70 -3.94 6.30 15.34
N PRO A 71 -3.58 7.58 15.52
CA PRO A 71 -3.22 8.43 14.41
C PRO A 71 -1.97 8.07 13.59
N PHE A 72 -0.90 7.53 14.17
CA PHE A 72 0.39 7.44 13.49
C PHE A 72 1.15 6.12 13.72
N MET A 73 1.68 5.56 12.63
CA MET A 73 2.72 4.53 12.63
C MET A 73 3.91 4.98 11.78
N ARG A 74 5.12 4.86 12.33
CA ARG A 74 6.35 5.24 11.63
C ARG A 74 7.48 4.25 11.91
N SER A 75 8.13 3.77 10.85
CA SER A 75 9.49 3.23 10.91
C SER A 75 10.47 4.20 10.30
N HIS A 76 11.74 4.05 10.66
CA HIS A 76 12.81 4.60 9.83
C HIS A 76 13.37 3.52 8.89
N ASP A 77 13.38 2.25 9.24
CA ASP A 77 13.70 1.20 8.27
C ASP A 77 12.38 0.64 7.71
N ASP A 78 11.98 -0.60 8.00
CA ASP A 78 10.81 -1.22 7.39
C ASP A 78 9.54 -1.16 8.25
N LEU A 79 8.39 -1.01 7.58
CA LEU A 79 7.06 -1.14 8.19
C LEU A 79 6.30 -2.31 7.57
N THR A 80 6.14 -3.38 8.34
CA THR A 80 5.37 -4.56 7.92
C THR A 80 4.06 -4.68 8.70
N VAL A 81 2.95 -4.78 7.98
CA VAL A 81 1.62 -5.03 8.56
C VAL A 81 0.99 -6.24 7.89
N SER A 82 0.64 -7.24 8.69
CA SER A 82 -0.04 -8.44 8.21
C SER A 82 -1.22 -8.86 9.09
N ASN A 83 -2.29 -9.36 8.45
CA ASN A 83 -3.48 -9.89 9.12
C ASN A 83 -4.07 -8.92 10.16
N ALA A 84 -4.21 -7.64 9.79
CA ALA A 84 -4.54 -6.59 10.74
C ALA A 84 -5.82 -5.83 10.36
N PHE A 85 -6.46 -5.25 11.37
CA PHE A 85 -7.46 -4.20 11.18
C PHE A 85 -6.88 -2.88 11.67
N LEU A 86 -6.77 -1.90 10.79
CA LEU A 86 -6.12 -0.62 11.08
C LEU A 86 -7.05 0.56 10.83
N ALA A 87 -7.35 1.28 11.91
CA ALA A 87 -7.99 2.60 11.86
C ALA A 87 -6.95 3.70 12.10
N ASN A 88 -5.86 3.66 11.35
CA ASN A 88 -4.71 4.54 11.53
C ASN A 88 -4.56 5.50 10.34
N PRO A 89 -4.70 6.82 10.55
CA PRO A 89 -4.69 7.79 9.48
C PRO A 89 -3.36 7.99 8.75
N PHE A 90 -2.22 7.79 9.41
CA PHE A 90 -0.91 8.04 8.79
C PHE A 90 0.07 6.89 9.02
N ARG A 91 0.59 6.35 7.91
CA ARG A 91 1.69 5.38 7.88
C ARG A 91 2.85 5.91 7.06
N ARG A 92 4.05 5.78 7.61
CA ARG A 92 5.28 6.15 6.92
C ARG A 92 6.39 5.15 7.21
N SER A 93 6.97 4.60 6.16
CA SER A 93 8.31 3.99 6.22
C SER A 93 9.32 4.94 5.59
N HIS A 94 10.59 4.80 5.97
CA HIS A 94 11.65 5.43 5.19
C HIS A 94 12.09 4.46 4.10
N ASP A 95 12.32 3.20 4.46
CA ASP A 95 12.63 2.13 3.51
C ASP A 95 11.31 1.51 3.05
N ASP A 96 11.08 0.21 3.27
CA ASP A 96 9.95 -0.50 2.68
C ASP A 96 8.68 -0.47 3.54
N LEU A 97 7.53 -0.46 2.87
CA LEU A 97 6.22 -0.61 3.49
C LEU A 97 5.47 -1.77 2.87
N THR A 98 5.26 -2.82 3.65
CA THR A 98 4.52 -4.01 3.23
C THR A 98 3.20 -4.14 3.98
N VAL A 99 2.11 -4.28 3.24
CA VAL A 99 0.76 -4.47 3.77
C VAL A 99 0.13 -5.72 3.15
N SER A 100 -0.23 -6.71 3.98
CA SER A 100 -0.80 -7.98 3.52
C SER A 100 -2.00 -8.46 4.33
N ASN A 101 -3.10 -8.83 3.67
CA ASN A 101 -4.33 -9.32 4.35
C ASN A 101 -4.86 -8.32 5.38
N VAL A 102 -4.91 -7.04 5.02
CA VAL A 102 -5.29 -5.94 5.91
C VAL A 102 -6.59 -5.29 5.46
N VAL A 103 -7.42 -4.94 6.44
CA VAL A 103 -8.52 -3.99 6.25
C VAL A 103 -8.12 -2.66 6.87
N MET A 104 -8.20 -1.60 6.09
CA MET A 104 -7.56 -0.34 6.40
C MET A 104 -8.41 0.86 6.03
N ALA A 105 -8.51 1.80 6.99
CA ALA A 105 -9.05 3.12 6.75
C ALA A 105 -8.07 4.18 7.25
N GLY A 106 -7.72 5.15 6.41
CA GLY A 106 -6.89 6.28 6.82
C GLY A 106 -6.34 7.11 5.66
N PRO A 107 -6.14 8.43 5.82
CA PRO A 107 -5.77 9.36 4.75
C PRO A 107 -4.46 9.08 4.01
N PHE A 108 -3.41 8.57 4.63
CA PHE A 108 -2.08 8.50 3.99
C PHE A 108 -1.28 7.21 4.24
N MET A 109 -0.65 6.74 3.16
CA MET A 109 0.36 5.68 3.15
C MET A 109 1.57 6.14 2.33
N ARG A 110 2.78 6.02 2.90
CA ARG A 110 4.01 6.44 2.22
C ARG A 110 5.21 5.54 2.54
N SER A 111 5.96 5.15 1.52
CA SER A 111 7.38 4.78 1.59
C SER A 111 8.25 5.85 0.94
N HIS A 112 9.55 5.86 1.25
CA HIS A 112 10.48 6.39 0.26
C HIS A 112 10.95 5.27 -0.66
N ASP A 113 11.33 4.11 -0.14
CA ASP A 113 11.68 2.98 -1.01
C ASP A 113 10.39 2.26 -1.45
N ASP A 114 10.26 0.94 -1.33
CA ASP A 114 9.15 0.23 -1.96
C ASP A 114 7.87 0.21 -1.14
N LEU A 115 6.74 0.24 -1.84
CA LEU A 115 5.41 0.06 -1.26
C LEU A 115 4.68 -1.13 -1.88
N THR A 116 4.50 -2.18 -1.09
CA THR A 116 3.75 -3.37 -1.49
C THR A 116 2.43 -3.51 -0.74
N VAL A 117 1.34 -3.65 -1.49
CA VAL A 117 0.00 -3.93 -0.96
C VAL A 117 -0.53 -5.23 -1.58
N SER A 118 -0.85 -6.21 -0.73
CA SER A 118 -1.40 -7.50 -1.15
C SER A 118 -2.67 -7.90 -0.39
N ASN A 119 -3.67 -8.44 -1.09
CA ASN A 119 -4.90 -8.99 -0.50
C ASN A 119 -5.56 -8.03 0.51
N ALA A 120 -5.59 -6.74 0.19
CA ALA A 120 -6.00 -5.69 1.13
C ALA A 120 -7.27 -4.98 0.67
N VAL A 121 -8.05 -4.53 1.66
CA VAL A 121 -9.14 -3.57 1.45
C VAL A 121 -8.70 -2.24 2.03
N ILE A 122 -8.47 -1.26 1.15
CA ILE A 122 -7.89 0.03 1.54
C ILE A 122 -8.80 1.18 1.14
N GLU A 123 -9.20 1.96 2.15
CA GLU A 123 -9.77 3.28 1.98
C GLU A 123 -8.75 4.33 2.41
N SER A 124 -7.99 4.83 1.44
CA SER A 124 -6.96 5.83 1.67
C SER A 124 -6.94 6.90 0.58
N PRO A 125 -7.23 8.17 0.91
CA PRO A 125 -7.05 9.30 0.02
C PRO A 125 -5.76 9.31 -0.82
N PHE A 126 -4.62 9.02 -0.19
CA PHE A 126 -3.30 9.13 -0.83
C PHE A 126 -2.39 7.95 -0.52
N VAL A 127 -1.78 7.40 -1.57
CA VAL A 127 -0.71 6.41 -1.45
C VAL A 127 0.45 6.79 -2.36
N ARG A 128 1.66 6.77 -1.80
CA ARG A 128 2.87 7.22 -2.47
C ARG A 128 4.07 6.32 -2.17
N SER A 129 4.83 6.00 -3.21
CA SER A 129 6.19 5.49 -3.14
C SER A 129 7.16 6.52 -3.75
N LEU A 130 8.44 6.55 -3.32
CA LEU A 130 9.49 7.20 -4.11
C LEU A 130 10.30 6.23 -4.95
N ASP A 131 10.18 4.92 -4.76
CA ASP A 131 10.68 3.92 -5.70
C ASP A 131 9.45 3.23 -6.30
N ASP A 132 9.23 1.94 -6.03
CA ASP A 132 8.15 1.17 -6.65
C ASP A 132 6.87 1.13 -5.80
N LEU A 133 5.72 1.06 -6.48
CA LEU A 133 4.41 0.82 -5.88
C LEU A 133 3.76 -0.39 -6.55
N THR A 134 3.64 -1.47 -5.78
CA THR A 134 2.99 -2.71 -6.22
C THR A 134 1.68 -2.94 -5.48
N VAL A 135 0.60 -3.16 -6.25
CA VAL A 135 -0.73 -3.47 -5.72
C VAL A 135 -1.24 -4.79 -6.30
N TYR A 136 -1.47 -5.78 -5.45
CA TYR A 136 -1.87 -7.15 -5.82
C TYR A 136 -3.16 -7.59 -5.10
N ASN A 137 -4.15 -8.09 -5.83
CA ASN A 137 -5.40 -8.63 -5.27
C ASN A 137 -6.09 -7.67 -4.26
N ALA A 138 -6.07 -6.37 -4.55
CA ALA A 138 -6.59 -5.35 -3.63
C ALA A 138 -7.91 -4.77 -4.11
N ILE A 139 -8.80 -4.45 -3.16
CA ILE A 139 -9.95 -3.59 -3.40
C ILE A 139 -9.62 -2.24 -2.79
N ARG A 140 -9.66 -1.19 -3.60
CA ARG A 140 -9.16 0.09 -3.15
C ARG A 140 -9.96 1.27 -3.68
N ALA A 141 -10.34 2.13 -2.74
CA ALA A 141 -10.90 3.44 -3.00
C ALA A 141 -9.85 4.48 -2.63
N SER A 142 -9.12 4.95 -3.65
CA SER A 142 -8.09 5.95 -3.47
C SER A 142 -8.08 6.94 -4.62
N PRO A 143 -8.37 8.21 -4.34
CA PRO A 143 -8.21 9.30 -5.28
C PRO A 143 -6.80 9.41 -5.88
N PHE A 144 -5.72 9.07 -5.17
CA PHE A 144 -4.36 9.27 -5.67
C PHE A 144 -3.41 8.08 -5.43
N MET A 145 -2.72 7.67 -6.49
CA MET A 145 -1.59 6.74 -6.48
C MET A 145 -0.42 7.34 -7.24
N ARG A 146 0.75 7.32 -6.60
CA ARG A 146 1.98 7.83 -7.22
C ARG A 146 3.18 6.97 -6.87
N SER A 147 3.91 6.54 -7.89
CA SER A 147 5.32 6.15 -7.77
C SER A 147 6.20 7.24 -8.35
N HIS A 148 7.45 7.28 -7.91
CA HIS A 148 8.48 7.87 -8.75
C HIS A 148 8.82 6.82 -9.81
N ASP A 149 9.26 5.63 -9.44
CA ASP A 149 9.71 4.64 -10.42
C ASP A 149 8.49 3.87 -10.96
N ASP A 150 8.36 2.57 -10.69
CA ASP A 150 7.31 1.77 -11.30
C ASP A 150 6.02 1.73 -10.49
N LEU A 151 4.88 1.82 -11.18
CA LEU A 151 3.56 1.54 -10.61
C LEU A 151 2.97 0.29 -11.26
N THR A 152 2.90 -0.79 -10.49
CA THR A 152 2.32 -2.07 -10.94
C THR A 152 1.01 -2.37 -10.22
N VAL A 153 -0.04 -2.62 -11.00
CA VAL A 153 -1.36 -3.01 -10.50
C VAL A 153 -1.76 -4.35 -11.10
N PHE A 154 -2.05 -5.30 -10.22
CA PHE A 154 -2.37 -6.68 -10.56
C PHE A 154 -3.63 -7.18 -9.84
N ASN A 155 -4.58 -7.74 -10.60
CA ASN A 155 -5.83 -8.32 -10.07
C ASN A 155 -6.55 -7.41 -9.05
N ALA A 156 -6.51 -6.10 -9.27
CA ALA A 156 -7.08 -5.14 -8.35
C ALA A 156 -8.40 -4.57 -8.88
N VAL A 157 -9.28 -4.21 -7.94
CA VAL A 157 -10.46 -3.37 -8.21
C VAL A 157 -10.18 -1.99 -7.63
N LEU A 158 -10.02 -1.02 -8.52
CA LEU A 158 -9.61 0.33 -8.16
C LEU A 158 -10.66 1.35 -8.59
N ALA A 159 -11.14 2.15 -7.65
CA ALA A 159 -12.11 3.20 -7.90
C ALA A 159 -11.51 4.60 -7.72
N ASN A 160 -11.60 5.39 -8.79
CA ASN A 160 -11.25 6.80 -8.89
C ASN A 160 -9.79 7.22 -8.67
N PRO A 161 -8.75 6.41 -9.00
CA PRO A 161 -7.39 6.91 -8.84
C PRO A 161 -6.99 7.85 -9.99
N PHE A 162 -6.34 8.95 -9.63
CA PHE A 162 -5.31 9.58 -10.43
C PHE A 162 -4.03 8.76 -10.24
N MET A 163 -3.57 8.10 -11.31
CA MET A 163 -2.34 7.30 -11.29
C MET A 163 -1.22 8.02 -12.01
N ARG A 164 -0.05 8.02 -11.37
CA ARG A 164 1.18 8.56 -11.95
C ARG A 164 2.39 7.69 -11.61
N SER A 165 3.11 7.25 -12.62
CA SER A 165 4.52 6.82 -12.52
C SER A 165 5.41 7.88 -13.17
N HIS A 166 6.70 7.91 -12.79
CA HIS A 166 7.74 8.54 -13.60
C HIS A 166 8.32 7.52 -14.59
N ASP A 167 8.50 6.28 -14.15
CA ASP A 167 9.05 5.25 -15.03
C ASP A 167 7.86 4.47 -15.63
N ALA A 168 7.66 3.19 -15.35
CA ALA A 168 6.58 2.42 -15.96
C ALA A 168 5.25 2.47 -15.18
N LEU A 169 4.12 2.46 -15.91
CA LEU A 169 2.80 2.15 -15.35
C LEU A 169 2.26 0.88 -16.00
N THR A 170 2.16 -0.20 -15.22
CA THR A 170 1.68 -1.50 -15.69
C THR A 170 0.38 -1.90 -14.99
N ILE A 171 -0.65 -2.18 -15.78
CA ILE A 171 -1.94 -2.69 -15.31
C ILE A 171 -2.23 -4.01 -16.01
N CYS A 172 -2.29 -5.10 -15.23
CA CYS A 172 -2.49 -6.43 -15.78
C CYS A 172 -3.33 -7.36 -14.89
N HIS A 173 -3.77 -8.47 -15.50
CA HIS A 173 -4.44 -9.59 -14.87
C HIS A 173 -3.67 -10.88 -15.19
N GLY A 174 -3.50 -11.76 -14.20
CA GLY A 174 -2.87 -13.09 -14.37
C GLY A 174 -1.32 -13.05 -14.45
N GLY A 175 -0.66 -13.61 -13.43
CA GLY A 175 0.78 -13.59 -13.27
C GLY A 175 1.36 -14.95 -13.64
N SER A 176 1.47 -15.20 -14.95
CA SER A 176 2.48 -16.04 -15.61
C SER A 176 1.95 -16.53 -16.96
N PHE A 177 2.86 -16.65 -17.93
CA PHE A 177 2.69 -17.55 -19.06
C PHE A 177 2.09 -18.87 -18.55
N HIS A 178 0.88 -19.20 -19.01
CA HIS A 178 0.07 -20.39 -18.67
C HIS A 178 -1.02 -20.22 -17.58
N ALA A 179 -2.21 -19.88 -18.10
CA ALA A 179 -3.52 -20.51 -17.83
C ALA A 179 -4.06 -20.55 -16.39
N PHE A 180 -5.08 -19.73 -16.11
CA PHE A 180 -6.40 -20.15 -15.59
C PHE A 180 -7.41 -18.97 -15.72
N SER A 181 -8.67 -19.27 -16.02
CA SER A 181 -9.73 -18.31 -16.37
C SER A 181 -10.67 -18.03 -15.17
N VAL A 182 -10.87 -16.74 -14.84
CA VAL A 182 -12.14 -15.97 -14.67
C VAL A 182 -11.89 -14.70 -13.80
N SER A 183 -12.12 -13.52 -14.43
CA SER A 183 -12.44 -12.15 -13.94
C SER A 183 -11.35 -11.12 -13.55
N ASN A 184 -10.91 -10.37 -14.58
CA ASN A 184 -10.66 -8.92 -14.75
C ASN A 184 -10.06 -8.07 -13.60
N ALA A 185 -8.91 -7.42 -13.87
CA ALA A 185 -8.60 -6.13 -13.25
C ALA A 185 -9.65 -5.10 -13.73
N VAL A 186 -10.44 -4.54 -12.82
CA VAL A 186 -11.46 -3.53 -13.12
C VAL A 186 -11.00 -2.21 -12.55
N LEU A 187 -10.69 -1.29 -13.46
CA LEU A 187 -10.18 0.02 -13.10
C LEU A 187 -11.10 1.10 -13.64
N VAL A 188 -11.55 1.96 -12.74
CA VAL A 188 -12.24 3.22 -13.08
C VAL A 188 -11.35 4.35 -12.61
N SER A 189 -10.49 4.88 -13.48
CA SER A 189 -9.57 5.98 -13.18
C SER A 189 -9.98 7.25 -13.88
N HIS A 190 -9.85 8.41 -13.23
CA HIS A 190 -10.05 9.68 -13.92
C HIS A 190 -8.90 9.99 -14.89
N PHE A 191 -7.69 9.57 -14.56
CA PHE A 191 -6.48 9.92 -15.31
C PHE A 191 -5.37 8.91 -15.04
N MET A 192 -4.71 8.44 -16.10
CA MET A 192 -3.48 7.65 -16.03
C MET A 192 -2.37 8.34 -16.78
N ARG A 193 -1.20 8.44 -16.13
CA ARG A 193 -0.01 8.99 -16.74
C ARG A 193 1.24 8.22 -16.36
N SER A 194 1.99 7.86 -17.38
CA SER A 194 3.39 7.44 -17.29
C SER A 194 4.29 8.51 -17.92
N HIS A 195 5.53 8.61 -17.46
CA HIS A 195 6.58 9.38 -18.13
C HIS A 195 7.45 8.50 -19.03
N ASP A 196 7.53 7.20 -18.77
CA ASP A 196 8.05 6.26 -19.75
C ASP A 196 6.85 5.53 -20.36
N ASP A 197 6.76 4.21 -20.16
CA ASP A 197 5.77 3.35 -20.79
C ASP A 197 4.47 3.22 -19.97
N LEU A 198 3.34 3.12 -20.67
CA LEU A 198 2.05 2.74 -20.12
C LEU A 198 1.55 1.46 -20.80
N THR A 199 1.48 0.37 -20.04
CA THR A 199 0.97 -0.92 -20.52
C THR A 199 -0.32 -1.30 -19.81
N VAL A 200 -1.38 -1.50 -20.58
CA VAL A 200 -2.66 -2.04 -20.13
C VAL A 200 -2.91 -3.35 -20.86
N SER A 201 -3.05 -4.45 -20.12
CA SER A 201 -3.41 -5.74 -20.71
C SER A 201 -4.40 -6.54 -19.87
N HIS A 202 -5.30 -7.27 -20.54
CA HIS A 202 -6.24 -8.18 -19.88
C HIS A 202 -7.10 -7.49 -18.80
N ALA A 203 -7.49 -6.24 -19.05
CA ALA A 203 -8.16 -5.38 -18.08
C ALA A 203 -9.48 -4.82 -18.62
N VAL A 204 -10.41 -4.52 -17.71
CA VAL A 204 -11.57 -3.67 -17.99
C VAL A 204 -11.27 -2.29 -17.43
N LEU A 205 -11.19 -1.32 -18.32
CA LEU A 205 -10.70 0.01 -18.02
C LEU A 205 -11.70 1.07 -18.46
N ALA A 206 -12.13 1.88 -17.50
CA ALA A 206 -12.83 3.13 -17.77
C ALA A 206 -11.92 4.28 -17.34
N SER A 207 -11.28 4.93 -18.31
CA SER A 207 -10.51 6.13 -18.04
C SER A 207 -10.65 7.18 -19.13
N PRO A 208 -11.16 8.39 -18.82
CA PRO A 208 -11.29 9.45 -19.81
C PRO A 208 -9.96 9.80 -20.49
N PHE A 209 -8.82 9.69 -19.77
CA PHE A 209 -7.51 10.14 -20.23
C PHE A 209 -6.40 9.13 -19.91
N MET A 210 -5.70 8.69 -20.95
CA MET A 210 -4.48 7.87 -20.86
C MET A 210 -3.32 8.57 -21.57
N ARG A 211 -2.17 8.65 -20.90
CA ARG A 211 -0.98 9.27 -21.47
C ARG A 211 0.30 8.54 -21.07
N SER A 212 1.08 8.09 -22.04
CA SER A 212 2.53 7.85 -21.86
C SER A 212 3.30 9.05 -22.38
N HIS A 213 4.55 9.21 -21.96
CA HIS A 213 5.47 9.99 -22.76
C HIS A 213 6.21 9.07 -23.71
N ASP A 214 6.64 7.87 -23.34
CA ASP A 214 7.18 6.92 -24.32
C ASP A 214 6.04 6.08 -24.90
N ASP A 215 6.00 4.76 -24.72
CA ASP A 215 5.04 3.90 -25.41
C ASP A 215 3.71 3.73 -24.67
N LEU A 216 2.61 3.71 -25.42
CA LEU A 216 1.28 3.34 -24.91
C LEU A 216 0.82 2.04 -25.57
N THR A 217 0.78 0.96 -24.79
CA THR A 217 0.31 -0.35 -25.24
C THR A 217 -0.98 -0.76 -24.55
N VAL A 218 -2.04 -0.97 -25.33
CA VAL A 218 -3.31 -1.52 -24.87
C VAL A 218 -3.60 -2.82 -25.62
N SER A 219 -3.70 -3.94 -24.89
CA SER A 219 -3.97 -5.25 -25.49
C SER A 219 -4.97 -6.09 -24.70
N ASN A 220 -5.85 -6.82 -25.39
CA ASN A 220 -6.81 -7.75 -24.75
C ASN A 220 -7.64 -7.06 -23.65
N ALA A 221 -8.09 -5.82 -23.88
CA ALA A 221 -8.75 -4.99 -22.88
C ALA A 221 -10.17 -4.59 -23.31
N VAL A 222 -11.05 -4.34 -22.35
CA VAL A 222 -12.29 -3.60 -22.59
C VAL A 222 -12.04 -2.16 -22.18
N LEU A 223 -12.13 -1.21 -23.10
CA LEU A 223 -11.69 0.15 -22.89
C LEU A 223 -12.78 1.18 -23.18
N VAL A 224 -13.13 1.94 -22.14
CA VAL A 224 -13.87 3.19 -22.25
C VAL A 224 -12.89 4.33 -22.00
N SER A 225 -12.39 4.94 -23.08
CA SER A 225 -11.54 6.13 -23.01
C SER A 225 -11.92 7.17 -24.03
N HIS A 226 -11.86 8.44 -23.64
CA HIS A 226 -12.06 9.56 -24.57
C HIS A 226 -10.77 9.99 -25.25
N PHE A 227 -9.62 9.80 -24.60
CA PHE A 227 -8.35 10.30 -25.06
C PHE A 227 -7.19 9.36 -24.71
N MET A 228 -6.43 8.96 -25.73
CA MET A 228 -5.18 8.19 -25.62
C MET A 228 -4.07 8.96 -26.33
N ARG A 229 -2.89 9.04 -25.70
CA ARG A 229 -1.72 9.71 -26.29
C ARG A 229 -0.42 9.07 -25.81
N SER A 230 0.46 8.78 -26.76
CA SER A 230 1.90 8.57 -26.56
C SER A 230 2.69 9.69 -27.28
N HIS A 231 3.97 9.84 -26.97
CA HIS A 231 4.88 10.61 -27.83
C HIS A 231 5.49 9.72 -28.92
N ASP A 232 5.82 8.48 -28.55
CA ASP A 232 6.53 7.54 -29.41
C ASP A 232 5.51 6.58 -30.06
N ASP A 233 5.31 5.36 -29.55
CA ASP A 233 4.39 4.40 -30.17
C ASP A 233 3.03 4.30 -29.46
N LEU A 234 1.95 4.16 -30.24
CA LEU A 234 0.61 3.83 -29.76
C LEU A 234 0.18 2.49 -30.35
N THR A 235 0.17 1.46 -29.51
CA THR A 235 -0.25 0.11 -29.91
C THR A 235 -1.59 -0.24 -29.28
N VAL A 236 -2.62 -0.44 -30.10
CA VAL A 236 -3.96 -0.89 -29.65
C VAL A 236 -4.32 -2.16 -30.39
N SER A 237 -4.49 -3.27 -29.66
CA SER A 237 -4.83 -4.57 -30.26
C SER A 237 -5.84 -5.35 -29.42
N LYS A 238 -6.76 -6.06 -30.06
CA LYS A 238 -7.77 -6.90 -29.37
C LYS A 238 -8.52 -6.13 -28.26
N VAL A 239 -8.94 -4.91 -28.58
CA VAL A 239 -9.69 -4.04 -27.67
C VAL A 239 -11.17 -4.06 -28.03
N ALA A 240 -12.02 -4.26 -27.02
CA ALA A 240 -13.46 -4.04 -27.13
C ALA A 240 -13.80 -2.65 -26.57
N HIS A 241 -14.70 -1.93 -27.26
CA HIS A 241 -15.20 -0.61 -26.87
C HIS A 241 -16.58 -0.71 -26.22
#